data_AF-A0A920G5N3-F1
#
_entry.id   AF-A0A920G5N3-F1
#
_cell.length_a   1.000
_cell.length_b   1.000
_cell.length_c   1.000
_cell.angle_alpha   90.00
_cell.angle_beta   90.00
_cell.angle_gamma   90.00
#
_symmetry.space_group_name_H-M   'P 1'
#
loop_
_entity.id
_entity.type
_entity.pdbx_description
1 polymer ?
#
loop_
_entity_poly.entity_id
_entity_poly.type
_entity_poly.pdbx_seq_one_letter_code
_entity_poly.pdbx_strand_id
1 'polypeptide(L)'
;MQHRLLTEHLDIEHLHAVVGASMGGYQTYEWLMMYPDFATHFVPIEGTPWYTFYDRLKGRAWQELLALPEGSPEAMQRKAHLLALIDGMVFWTPEYLNRERSLEQFDEWLAGMARFDNAPAIRRSRQPERSTAQHDIRRGRPDFEARLEAMGRPSVLAVVFERDMTVNPEPNKTFAKQLGFEVVEIPGDVALWSNPECYQEQVVERVSAFLRGPDKAQFQRRTMTIGESPGSTMCICPRPMAADHYPW
;
A
#
# COMPACT_ATOMS: atom_id res chain seq x y z
N MET A 1 17.04 -1.54 -5.03
CA MET A 1 16.80 -2.46 -6.18
C MET A 1 15.89 -1.81 -7.22
N GLN A 2 14.70 -1.30 -6.85
CA GLN A 2 13.79 -0.65 -7.80
C GLN A 2 14.39 0.61 -8.46
N HIS A 3 14.99 1.54 -7.70
CA HIS A 3 15.66 2.72 -8.29
C HIS A 3 16.71 2.36 -9.34
N ARG A 4 17.60 1.39 -9.03
CA ARG A 4 18.62 0.91 -9.99
C ARG A 4 18.00 0.32 -11.25
N LEU A 5 16.90 -0.42 -11.14
CA LEU A 5 16.18 -0.91 -12.34
C LEU A 5 15.73 0.26 -13.22
N LEU A 6 15.11 1.28 -12.61
CA LEU A 6 14.64 2.45 -13.34
C LEU A 6 15.79 3.20 -14.01
N THR A 7 16.85 3.50 -13.28
CA THR A 7 17.95 4.33 -13.78
C THR A 7 18.94 3.57 -14.66
N GLU A 8 19.35 2.35 -14.27
CA GLU A 8 20.45 1.62 -14.91
C GLU A 8 20.00 0.72 -16.08
N HIS A 9 18.72 0.35 -16.12
CA HIS A 9 18.22 -0.59 -17.14
C HIS A 9 17.07 -0.05 -17.98
N LEU A 10 16.28 0.88 -17.45
CA LEU A 10 15.14 1.47 -18.16
C LEU A 10 15.40 2.91 -18.60
N ASP A 11 16.53 3.51 -18.20
CA ASP A 11 16.94 4.87 -18.53
C ASP A 11 15.86 5.91 -18.15
N ILE A 12 15.26 5.72 -16.98
CA ILE A 12 14.26 6.62 -16.40
C ILE A 12 14.96 7.50 -15.38
N GLU A 13 14.98 8.81 -15.66
CA GLU A 13 15.62 9.82 -14.81
C GLU A 13 14.66 10.46 -13.80
N HIS A 14 13.36 10.44 -14.08
CA HIS A 14 12.33 11.06 -13.24
C HIS A 14 10.97 10.36 -13.41
N LEU A 15 10.24 10.21 -12.31
CA LEU A 15 8.88 9.69 -12.31
C LEU A 15 7.86 10.82 -12.20
N HIS A 16 6.76 10.72 -12.94
CA HIS A 16 5.62 11.59 -12.67
C HIS A 16 5.05 11.36 -11.26
N ALA A 17 4.88 10.09 -10.90
CA ALA A 17 4.36 9.73 -9.59
C ALA A 17 4.84 8.35 -9.12
N VAL A 18 4.94 8.19 -7.80
CA VAL A 18 4.97 6.90 -7.12
C VAL A 18 3.61 6.70 -6.46
N VAL A 19 2.89 5.67 -6.88
CA VAL A 19 1.54 5.35 -6.38
C VAL A 19 1.51 3.91 -5.95
N GLY A 20 0.93 3.62 -4.78
CA GLY A 20 0.81 2.25 -4.30
C GLY A 20 -0.25 2.07 -3.25
N ALA A 21 -0.93 0.92 -3.30
CA ALA A 21 -1.96 0.53 -2.34
C ALA A 21 -1.43 -0.48 -1.31
N SER A 22 -1.88 -0.37 -0.05
CA SER A 22 -1.51 -1.29 1.04
C SER A 22 0.01 -1.41 1.20
N MET A 23 0.60 -2.58 0.90
CA MET A 23 2.07 -2.76 0.88
C MET A 23 2.77 -1.77 -0.07
N GLY A 24 2.15 -1.42 -1.20
CA GLY A 24 2.64 -0.40 -2.12
C GLY A 24 2.61 1.01 -1.51
N GLY A 25 1.70 1.27 -0.59
CA GLY A 25 1.63 2.54 0.16
C GLY A 25 2.84 2.70 1.08
N TYR A 26 3.24 1.64 1.78
CA TYR A 26 4.48 1.63 2.58
C TYR A 26 5.71 1.90 1.71
N GLN A 27 5.78 1.25 0.55
CA GLN A 27 6.86 1.47 -0.41
C GLN A 27 6.87 2.90 -0.93
N THR A 28 5.70 3.49 -1.17
CA THR A 28 5.58 4.90 -1.59
C THR A 28 6.16 5.85 -0.54
N TYR A 29 5.92 5.59 0.75
CA TYR A 29 6.54 6.35 1.84
C TYR A 29 8.06 6.15 1.92
N GLU A 30 8.57 4.92 1.72
CA GLU A 30 10.02 4.70 1.67
C GLU A 30 10.65 5.43 0.47
N TRP A 31 9.98 5.44 -0.69
CA TRP A 31 10.40 6.18 -1.88
C TRP A 31 10.48 7.69 -1.62
N LEU A 32 9.47 8.27 -0.96
CA LEU A 32 9.47 9.67 -0.56
C LEU A 32 10.69 10.02 0.29
N MET A 33 11.04 9.17 1.26
CA MET A 33 12.19 9.44 2.13
C MET A 33 13.55 9.20 1.47
N MET A 34 13.64 8.25 0.53
CA MET A 34 14.89 7.88 -0.11
C MET A 34 15.21 8.74 -1.33
N TYR A 35 14.19 9.10 -2.12
CA TYR A 35 14.34 9.73 -3.42
C TYR A 35 13.27 10.83 -3.63
N PRO A 36 13.18 11.84 -2.73
CA PRO A 36 12.12 12.86 -2.78
C PRO A 36 12.11 13.63 -4.11
N ASP A 37 13.27 13.86 -4.73
CA ASP A 37 13.40 14.63 -5.97
C ASP A 37 13.26 13.78 -7.24
N PHE A 38 13.24 12.44 -7.12
CA PHE A 38 13.14 11.54 -8.28
C PHE A 38 11.71 11.37 -8.78
N ALA A 39 10.71 11.81 -8.02
CA ALA A 39 9.31 11.76 -8.41
C ALA A 39 8.59 13.07 -8.09
N THR A 40 7.70 13.50 -8.99
CA THR A 40 6.92 14.73 -8.75
C THR A 40 5.87 14.52 -7.66
N HIS A 41 5.18 13.37 -7.67
CA HIS A 41 4.05 13.10 -6.78
C HIS A 41 4.20 11.76 -6.04
N PHE A 42 3.72 11.72 -4.80
CA PHE A 42 3.64 10.49 -4.01
C PHE A 42 2.21 10.26 -3.54
N VAL A 43 1.63 9.10 -3.86
CA VAL A 43 0.24 8.76 -3.54
C VAL A 43 0.18 7.41 -2.82
N PRO A 44 0.43 7.39 -1.50
CA PRO A 44 0.19 6.22 -0.68
C PRO A 44 -1.31 6.05 -0.45
N ILE A 45 -1.85 4.92 -0.91
CA ILE A 45 -3.25 4.54 -0.73
C ILE A 45 -3.26 3.42 0.31
N GLU A 46 -4.05 3.57 1.37
CA GLU A 46 -4.21 2.53 2.39
C GLU A 46 -2.86 2.05 2.98
N GLY A 47 -1.88 2.96 2.99
CA GLY A 47 -0.57 2.79 3.57
C GLY A 47 -0.46 3.59 4.86
N THR A 48 0.64 3.42 5.58
CA THR A 48 0.99 4.26 6.73
C THR A 48 2.50 4.50 6.73
N PRO A 49 3.00 5.68 7.13
CA PRO A 49 4.44 5.94 7.25
C PRO A 49 5.09 5.15 8.40
N TRP A 50 4.32 4.75 9.41
CA TRP A 50 4.79 3.89 10.50
C TRP A 50 3.62 3.19 11.19
N TYR A 51 3.91 2.02 11.78
CA TYR A 51 2.89 1.27 12.52
C TYR A 51 2.62 1.84 13.91
N THR A 52 1.34 1.83 14.29
CA THR A 52 0.89 2.06 15.66
C THR A 52 1.07 0.80 16.52
N PHE A 53 0.77 0.90 17.82
CA PHE A 53 0.74 -0.27 18.70
C PHE A 53 -0.24 -1.34 18.20
N TYR A 54 -1.42 -0.93 17.73
CA TYR A 54 -2.45 -1.84 17.26
C TYR A 54 -2.01 -2.61 15.98
N ASP A 55 -1.40 -1.91 15.03
CA ASP A 55 -0.86 -2.54 13.81
C ASP A 55 0.23 -3.57 14.16
N ARG A 56 1.10 -3.24 15.12
CA ARG A 56 2.14 -4.14 15.65
C ARG A 56 1.56 -5.35 16.37
N LEU A 57 0.47 -5.17 17.13
CA LEU A 57 -0.21 -6.26 17.84
C LEU A 57 -0.76 -7.29 16.85
N LYS A 58 -1.51 -6.84 15.82
CA LYS A 58 -2.00 -7.69 14.74
C LYS A 58 -0.86 -8.41 14.01
N GLY A 59 0.16 -7.65 13.59
CA GLY A 59 1.32 -8.20 12.89
C GLY A 59 2.07 -9.25 13.72
N ARG A 60 2.20 -9.04 15.03
CA ARG A 60 2.81 -10.03 15.94
C ARG A 60 1.95 -11.29 16.04
N ALA A 61 0.63 -11.17 16.15
CA ALA A 61 -0.26 -12.33 16.19
C ALA A 61 -0.13 -13.20 14.92
N TRP A 62 -0.07 -12.57 13.75
CA TRP A 62 0.23 -13.24 12.49
C TRP A 62 1.59 -13.95 12.51
N GLN A 63 2.64 -13.29 12.99
CA GLN A 63 3.98 -13.88 13.07
C GLN A 63 4.04 -15.11 13.99
N GLU A 64 3.38 -15.05 15.15
CA GLU A 64 3.29 -16.18 16.08
C GLU A 64 2.58 -17.37 15.43
N LEU A 65 1.43 -17.15 14.79
CA LEU A 65 0.73 -18.22 14.06
C LEU A 65 1.58 -18.80 12.94
N LEU A 66 2.22 -17.95 12.16
CA LEU A 66 3.10 -18.38 11.07
C LEU A 66 4.32 -19.16 11.57
N ALA A 67 4.75 -18.97 12.82
CA ALA A 67 5.85 -19.71 13.45
C ALA A 67 5.43 -21.09 14.00
N LEU A 68 4.13 -21.36 14.16
CA LEU A 68 3.65 -22.65 14.67
C LEU A 68 4.06 -23.83 13.76
N PRO A 69 4.36 -25.02 14.35
CA PRO A 69 4.70 -26.22 13.61
C PRO A 69 3.61 -26.67 12.63
N GLU A 70 4.04 -27.21 11.49
CA GLU A 70 3.18 -27.72 10.41
C GLU A 70 3.22 -29.26 10.35
N GLY A 71 3.34 -29.92 11.51
CA GLY A 71 3.68 -31.34 11.63
C GLY A 71 2.57 -32.32 11.23
N SER A 72 1.35 -31.85 10.99
CA SER A 72 0.23 -32.66 10.50
C SER A 72 -0.75 -31.81 9.68
N PRO A 73 -1.59 -32.44 8.82
CA PRO A 73 -2.68 -31.76 8.12
C PRO A 73 -3.62 -30.98 9.05
N GLU A 74 -3.96 -31.54 10.21
CA GLU A 74 -4.82 -30.91 11.20
C GLU A 74 -4.16 -29.67 11.81
N ALA A 75 -2.85 -29.72 12.08
CA ALA A 75 -2.09 -28.57 12.56
C ALA A 75 -2.07 -27.43 11.53
N MET A 76 -1.91 -27.77 10.25
CA MET A 76 -1.97 -26.78 9.16
C MET A 76 -3.37 -26.18 9.02
N GLN A 77 -4.42 -27.00 9.06
CA GLN A 77 -5.81 -26.53 8.98
C GLN A 77 -6.12 -25.58 10.14
N ARG A 78 -5.74 -25.95 11.37
CA ARG A 78 -5.95 -25.11 12.55
C ARG A 78 -5.22 -23.77 12.41
N LYS A 79 -4.00 -23.77 11.88
CA LYS A 79 -3.23 -22.56 11.60
C LYS A 79 -3.92 -21.68 10.55
N ALA A 80 -4.42 -22.25 9.47
CA ALA A 80 -5.16 -21.54 8.44
C ALA A 80 -6.47 -20.93 8.99
N HIS A 81 -7.22 -21.67 9.81
CA HIS A 81 -8.42 -21.16 10.48
C HIS A 81 -8.09 -20.02 11.45
N LEU A 82 -7.02 -20.13 12.25
CA LEU A 82 -6.62 -19.07 13.17
C LEU A 82 -6.23 -17.79 12.43
N LEU A 83 -5.52 -17.90 11.30
CA LEU A 83 -5.23 -16.75 10.44
C LEU A 83 -6.53 -16.15 9.88
N ALA A 84 -7.43 -16.98 9.35
CA ALA A 84 -8.73 -16.54 8.83
C ALA A 84 -9.59 -15.83 9.89
N LEU A 85 -9.57 -16.29 11.15
CA LEU A 85 -10.28 -15.64 12.25
C LEU A 85 -9.69 -14.26 12.56
N ILE A 86 -8.37 -14.14 12.65
CA ILE A 86 -7.72 -12.84 12.86
C ILE A 86 -8.04 -11.90 11.71
N ASP A 87 -7.95 -12.39 10.47
CA ASP A 87 -8.25 -11.61 9.26
C ASP A 87 -9.70 -11.16 9.24
N GLY A 88 -10.62 -12.05 9.60
CA GLY A 88 -12.03 -11.73 9.80
C GLY A 88 -12.24 -10.57 10.76
N MET A 89 -11.50 -10.54 11.87
CA MET A 89 -11.62 -9.50 12.90
C MET A 89 -11.03 -8.14 12.50
N VAL A 90 -10.08 -8.09 11.57
CA VAL A 90 -9.32 -6.86 11.28
C VAL A 90 -9.53 -6.33 9.87
N PHE A 91 -9.87 -7.19 8.92
CA PHE A 91 -10.14 -6.74 7.56
C PHE A 91 -11.47 -6.01 7.51
N TRP A 92 -12.53 -6.51 8.15
CA TRP A 92 -13.86 -5.89 8.14
C TRP A 92 -14.23 -5.28 9.48
N THR A 93 -15.10 -4.27 9.44
CA THR A 93 -15.76 -3.78 10.64
C THR A 93 -16.78 -4.79 11.19
N PRO A 94 -17.06 -4.77 12.51
CA PRO A 94 -18.14 -5.58 13.08
C PRO A 94 -19.49 -5.31 12.43
N GLU A 95 -19.79 -4.04 12.11
CA GLU A 95 -21.04 -3.63 11.47
C GLU A 95 -21.20 -4.26 10.08
N TYR A 96 -20.13 -4.28 9.28
CA TYR A 96 -20.16 -4.90 7.96
C TYR A 96 -20.39 -6.41 8.06
N LEU A 97 -19.65 -7.12 8.92
CA LEU A 97 -19.82 -8.57 9.04
C LEU A 97 -21.21 -8.95 9.53
N ASN A 98 -21.76 -8.23 10.51
CA ASN A 98 -23.10 -8.48 11.03
C ASN A 98 -24.21 -8.18 10.00
N ARG A 99 -23.96 -7.31 9.01
CA ARG A 99 -24.90 -6.98 7.95
C ARG A 99 -24.83 -7.98 6.77
N GLU A 100 -23.61 -8.34 6.37
CA GLU A 100 -23.37 -9.07 5.11
C GLU A 100 -23.22 -10.59 5.30
N ARG A 101 -23.10 -11.09 6.54
CA ARG A 101 -22.87 -12.52 6.84
C ARG A 101 -23.98 -13.10 7.71
N SER A 102 -24.25 -14.40 7.53
CA SER A 102 -25.15 -15.17 8.38
C SER A 102 -24.36 -16.06 9.35
N LEU A 103 -24.86 -16.18 10.58
CA LEU A 103 -24.34 -17.14 11.57
C LEU A 103 -24.50 -18.59 11.08
N GLU A 104 -25.51 -18.90 10.29
CA GLU A 104 -25.75 -20.24 9.74
C GLU A 104 -24.67 -20.66 8.73
N GLN A 105 -24.01 -19.68 8.10
CA GLN A 105 -22.96 -19.87 7.11
C GLN A 105 -21.55 -19.60 7.69
N PHE A 106 -21.41 -19.50 9.02
CA PHE A 106 -20.15 -19.10 9.65
C PHE A 106 -18.98 -20.02 9.28
N ASP A 107 -19.16 -21.34 9.42
CA ASP A 107 -18.11 -22.32 9.15
C ASP A 107 -17.75 -22.37 7.66
N GLU A 108 -18.74 -22.23 6.76
CA GLU A 108 -18.52 -22.16 5.32
C GLU A 108 -17.71 -20.90 4.96
N TRP A 109 -18.11 -19.75 5.50
CA TRP A 109 -17.41 -18.49 5.29
C TRP A 109 -15.97 -18.54 5.82
N LEU A 110 -15.78 -19.10 7.03
CA LEU A 110 -14.46 -19.24 7.63
C LEU A 110 -13.56 -20.18 6.80
N ALA A 111 -14.10 -21.29 6.31
CA ALA A 111 -13.38 -22.20 5.42
C ALA A 111 -12.99 -21.51 4.10
N GLY A 112 -13.87 -20.68 3.53
CA GLY A 112 -13.58 -19.86 2.35
C GLY A 112 -12.52 -18.77 2.60
N MET A 113 -12.41 -18.30 3.84
CA MET A 113 -11.39 -17.34 4.26
C MET A 113 -10.02 -17.97 4.56
N ALA A 114 -9.94 -19.29 4.75
CA ALA A 114 -8.70 -19.99 5.08
C ALA A 114 -7.67 -19.82 3.95
N ARG A 115 -6.81 -18.80 4.08
CA ARG A 115 -5.67 -18.58 3.20
C ARG A 115 -4.56 -19.53 3.63
N PHE A 116 -3.89 -20.13 2.64
CA PHE A 116 -2.77 -21.05 2.81
C PHE A 116 -3.15 -22.44 3.34
N ASP A 117 -3.85 -23.21 2.52
CA ASP A 117 -4.16 -24.63 2.77
C ASP A 117 -2.97 -25.58 2.58
N ASN A 118 -1.81 -25.04 2.18
CA ASN A 118 -0.60 -25.81 1.91
C ASN A 118 0.67 -25.12 2.45
N ALA A 119 1.63 -25.93 2.92
CA ALA A 119 2.89 -25.48 3.51
C ALA A 119 3.73 -24.56 2.59
N PRO A 120 3.82 -24.76 1.26
CA PRO A 120 4.49 -23.80 0.36
C PRO A 120 3.87 -22.40 0.39
N ALA A 121 2.54 -22.29 0.43
CA ALA A 121 1.85 -21.01 0.48
C ALA A 121 2.09 -20.28 1.82
N ILE A 122 2.04 -21.01 2.94
CA ILE A 122 2.40 -20.50 4.29
C ILE A 122 3.85 -20.00 4.32
N ARG A 123 4.78 -20.77 3.73
CA ARG A 123 6.20 -20.39 3.73
C ARG A 123 6.45 -19.13 2.93
N ARG A 124 5.75 -18.95 1.80
CA ARG A 124 5.87 -17.76 0.95
C ARG A 124 5.33 -16.51 1.63
N SER A 125 4.25 -16.60 2.41
CA SER A 125 3.69 -15.44 3.12
C SER A 125 4.56 -14.94 4.28
N ARG A 126 5.41 -15.79 4.87
CA ARG A 126 6.31 -15.39 5.98
C ARG A 126 7.23 -14.20 5.67
N GLN A 127 7.76 -14.11 4.45
CA GLN A 127 8.76 -13.09 4.11
C GLN A 127 8.15 -11.69 3.92
N PRO A 128 7.10 -11.51 3.09
CA PRO A 128 6.39 -10.23 3.00
C PRO A 128 5.87 -9.75 4.36
N GLU A 129 5.26 -10.65 5.15
CA GLU A 129 4.71 -10.29 6.47
C GLU A 129 5.78 -9.84 7.46
N ARG A 130 6.96 -10.47 7.45
CA ARG A 130 8.08 -10.02 8.28
C ARG A 130 8.58 -8.63 7.86
N SER A 131 8.60 -8.37 6.55
CA SER A 131 9.04 -7.09 6.00
C SER A 131 8.08 -5.96 6.36
N THR A 132 6.77 -6.16 6.18
CA THR A 132 5.73 -5.16 6.46
C THR A 132 5.52 -4.96 7.96
N ALA A 133 5.59 -6.02 8.78
CA ALA A 133 5.41 -5.96 10.24
C ALA A 133 6.36 -5.02 10.98
N GLN A 134 7.45 -4.61 10.33
CA GLN A 134 8.41 -3.67 10.88
C GLN A 134 8.51 -2.36 10.14
N HIS A 135 7.57 -2.05 9.24
CA HIS A 135 7.57 -0.81 8.49
C HIS A 135 7.55 0.41 9.43
N ASP A 136 8.51 1.29 9.20
CA ASP A 136 8.68 2.55 9.91
C ASP A 136 9.72 3.39 9.13
N ILE A 137 9.26 4.47 8.51
CA ILE A 137 10.15 5.35 7.75
C ILE A 137 11.16 6.13 8.61
N ARG A 138 11.07 6.08 9.94
CA ARG A 138 12.04 6.69 10.86
C ARG A 138 13.20 5.75 11.16
N ARG A 139 13.00 4.44 10.98
CA ARG A 139 13.97 3.42 11.37
C ARG A 139 15.26 3.56 10.58
N GLY A 140 16.38 3.58 11.28
CA GLY A 140 17.71 3.72 10.66
C GLY A 140 18.00 5.11 10.11
N ARG A 141 17.21 6.13 10.47
CA ARG A 141 17.35 7.52 10.04
C ARG A 141 17.44 8.44 11.27
N PRO A 142 18.60 8.53 11.95
CA PRO A 142 18.76 9.36 13.15
C PRO A 142 18.61 10.87 12.86
N ASP A 143 18.75 11.25 11.60
CA ASP A 143 18.60 12.59 11.02
C ASP A 143 17.18 12.85 10.47
N PHE A 144 16.18 12.05 10.87
CA PHE A 144 14.83 12.09 10.30
C PHE A 144 14.23 13.50 10.25
N GLU A 145 14.25 14.23 11.37
CA GLU A 145 13.69 15.59 11.44
C GLU A 145 14.40 16.56 10.50
N ALA A 146 15.75 16.57 10.51
CA ALA A 146 16.54 17.43 9.62
C ALA A 146 16.27 17.10 8.13
N ARG A 147 16.00 15.83 7.82
CA ARG A 147 15.63 15.39 6.47
C ARG A 147 14.24 15.88 6.06
N LEU A 148 13.28 15.89 6.97
CA LEU A 148 11.95 16.47 6.71
C LEU A 148 12.06 17.98 6.45
N GLU A 149 12.85 18.70 7.26
CA GLU A 149 13.10 20.13 7.07
C GLU A 149 13.73 20.43 5.70
N ALA A 150 14.74 19.64 5.30
CA ALA A 150 15.40 19.80 4.00
C ALA A 150 14.49 19.46 2.82
N MET A 151 13.57 18.48 2.98
CA MET A 151 12.59 18.10 1.95
C MET A 151 11.53 19.18 1.72
N GLY A 152 11.27 20.04 2.72
CA GLY A 152 10.27 21.09 2.63
C GLY A 152 8.85 20.53 2.53
N ARG A 153 8.12 20.89 1.46
CA ARG A 153 6.72 20.50 1.26
C ARG A 153 6.57 19.64 -0.01
N PRO A 154 6.78 18.32 0.08
CA PRO A 154 6.65 17.44 -1.06
C PRO A 154 5.19 17.35 -1.53
N SER A 155 4.98 17.08 -2.82
CA SER A 155 3.63 16.84 -3.35
C SER A 155 3.17 15.43 -2.98
N VAL A 156 2.40 15.33 -1.90
CA VAL A 156 1.86 14.05 -1.41
C VAL A 156 0.33 14.12 -1.28
N LEU A 157 -0.34 13.04 -1.67
CA LEU A 157 -1.77 12.81 -1.39
C LEU A 157 -1.93 11.43 -0.75
N ALA A 158 -2.12 11.39 0.55
CA ALA A 158 -2.43 10.14 1.23
C ALA A 158 -3.93 9.84 1.12
N VAL A 159 -4.29 8.60 0.79
CA VAL A 159 -5.69 8.16 0.79
C VAL A 159 -5.86 7.11 1.88
N VAL A 160 -6.76 7.36 2.83
CA VAL A 160 -7.01 6.49 3.98
C VAL A 160 -8.50 6.21 4.14
N PHE A 161 -8.82 5.08 4.77
CA PHE A 161 -10.19 4.71 5.11
C PHE A 161 -10.40 4.85 6.60
N GLU A 162 -11.45 5.55 7.02
CA GLU A 162 -11.63 5.98 8.41
C GLU A 162 -11.73 4.81 9.40
N ARG A 163 -12.30 3.68 8.96
CA ARG A 163 -12.52 2.49 9.79
C ARG A 163 -11.61 1.32 9.45
N ASP A 164 -10.49 1.59 8.78
CA ASP A 164 -9.50 0.57 8.50
C ASP A 164 -8.86 0.05 9.79
N MET A 165 -9.17 -1.19 10.13
CA MET A 165 -8.61 -1.90 11.29
C MET A 165 -7.42 -2.79 10.91
N THR A 166 -6.89 -2.66 9.70
CA THR A 166 -5.70 -3.38 9.24
C THR A 166 -4.49 -2.47 9.07
N VAL A 167 -4.73 -1.24 8.62
CA VAL A 167 -3.77 -0.15 8.53
C VAL A 167 -4.35 1.09 9.20
N ASN A 168 -3.88 1.40 10.40
CA ASN A 168 -4.40 2.55 11.13
C ASN A 168 -4.13 3.87 10.36
N PRO A 169 -5.14 4.75 10.18
CA PRO A 169 -4.99 5.98 9.40
C PRO A 169 -4.27 7.11 10.16
N GLU A 170 -4.20 7.08 11.49
CA GLU A 170 -3.73 8.21 12.30
C GLU A 170 -2.28 8.66 12.03
N PRO A 171 -1.31 7.75 11.79
CA PRO A 171 0.03 8.16 11.39
C PRO A 171 0.07 9.03 10.13
N ASN A 172 -0.81 8.77 9.15
CA ASN A 172 -0.90 9.60 7.94
C ASN A 172 -1.30 11.03 8.29
N LYS A 173 -2.28 11.20 9.20
CA LYS A 173 -2.74 12.53 9.66
C LYS A 173 -1.65 13.26 10.43
N THR A 174 -0.92 12.55 11.27
CA THR A 174 0.21 13.11 12.03
C THR A 174 1.31 13.57 11.08
N PHE A 175 1.71 12.72 10.13
CA PHE A 175 2.78 13.02 9.18
C PHE A 175 2.38 14.14 8.19
N ALA A 176 1.12 14.17 7.77
CA ALA A 176 0.55 15.23 6.95
C ALA A 176 0.64 16.60 7.61
N LYS A 177 0.39 16.69 8.91
CA LYS A 177 0.55 17.93 9.67
C LYS A 177 2.01 18.38 9.75
N GLN A 178 2.95 17.44 9.78
CA GLN A 178 4.39 17.74 9.82
C GLN A 178 4.92 18.25 8.47
N LEU A 179 4.61 17.57 7.36
CA LEU A 179 5.11 17.90 6.03
C LEU A 179 4.18 18.83 5.21
N GLY A 180 2.96 19.07 5.69
CA GLY A 180 1.99 19.96 5.06
C GLY A 180 1.37 19.40 3.78
N PHE A 181 1.02 18.10 3.75
CA PHE A 181 0.36 17.43 2.63
C PHE A 181 -1.10 17.04 2.92
N GLU A 182 -1.86 16.66 1.89
CA GLU A 182 -3.30 16.33 2.01
C GLU A 182 -3.52 14.86 2.38
N VAL A 183 -4.49 14.61 3.26
CA VAL A 183 -5.04 13.29 3.56
C VAL A 183 -6.50 13.25 3.14
N VAL A 184 -6.82 12.44 2.14
CA VAL A 184 -8.20 12.12 1.76
C VAL A 184 -8.67 10.99 2.67
N GLU A 185 -9.69 11.30 3.46
CA GLU A 185 -10.38 10.34 4.30
C GLU A 185 -11.65 9.87 3.59
N ILE A 186 -11.72 8.57 3.30
CA ILE A 186 -12.91 7.96 2.70
C ILE A 186 -13.70 7.31 3.84
N PRO A 187 -14.93 7.79 4.12
CA PRO A 187 -15.79 7.15 5.10
C PRO A 187 -16.30 5.82 4.54
N GLY A 188 -16.20 4.75 5.32
CA GLY A 188 -16.56 3.43 4.87
C GLY A 188 -16.38 2.37 5.94
N ASP A 189 -17.16 1.30 5.84
CA ASP A 189 -17.12 0.16 6.78
C ASP A 189 -16.68 -1.16 6.11
N VAL A 190 -16.31 -1.07 4.83
CA VAL A 190 -15.89 -2.19 3.98
C VAL A 190 -14.45 -2.59 4.30
N ALA A 191 -14.07 -3.82 3.97
CA ALA A 191 -12.75 -4.33 4.28
C ALA A 191 -11.61 -3.74 3.46
N LEU A 192 -10.40 -3.72 4.06
CA LEU A 192 -9.14 -3.39 3.40
C LEU A 192 -9.01 -3.99 1.99
N TRP A 193 -9.26 -5.30 1.83
CA TRP A 193 -9.12 -5.95 0.51
C TRP A 193 -10.15 -5.51 -0.54
N SER A 194 -11.27 -4.95 -0.10
CA SER A 194 -12.35 -4.48 -0.96
C SER A 194 -12.46 -2.96 -0.96
N ASN A 195 -11.66 -2.24 -0.18
CA ASN A 195 -11.66 -0.79 -0.10
C ASN A 195 -11.35 -0.14 -1.47
N PRO A 196 -10.32 -0.58 -2.22
CA PRO A 196 -10.08 -0.06 -3.56
C PRO A 196 -11.18 -0.42 -4.56
N GLU A 197 -12.00 -1.44 -4.31
CA GLU A 197 -13.07 -1.89 -5.21
C GLU A 197 -14.39 -1.17 -4.89
N CYS A 198 -14.78 -1.10 -3.62
CA CYS A 198 -16.00 -0.46 -3.16
C CYS A 198 -15.92 1.07 -3.22
N TYR A 199 -14.73 1.64 -3.06
CA TYR A 199 -14.50 3.09 -3.14
C TYR A 199 -13.65 3.48 -4.36
N GLN A 200 -13.56 2.60 -5.35
CA GLN A 200 -12.69 2.79 -6.52
C GLN A 200 -12.95 4.13 -7.21
N GLU A 201 -14.22 4.48 -7.40
CA GLU A 201 -14.62 5.72 -8.08
C GLU A 201 -14.10 6.95 -7.33
N GLN A 202 -14.27 6.98 -5.99
CA GLN A 202 -13.80 8.09 -5.16
C GLN A 202 -12.27 8.18 -5.15
N VAL A 203 -11.58 7.04 -5.03
CA VAL A 203 -10.11 7.00 -5.09
C VAL A 203 -9.62 7.50 -6.46
N VAL A 204 -10.19 6.98 -7.56
CA VAL A 204 -9.81 7.35 -8.93
C VAL A 204 -10.05 8.83 -9.18
N GLU A 205 -11.19 9.37 -8.77
CA GLU A 205 -11.52 10.79 -8.93
C GLU A 205 -10.47 11.67 -8.25
N ARG A 206 -10.20 11.41 -6.97
CA ARG A 206 -9.29 12.20 -6.12
C ARG A 206 -7.85 12.11 -6.60
N VAL A 207 -7.36 10.89 -6.85
CA VAL A 207 -5.99 10.65 -7.32
C VAL A 207 -5.79 11.22 -8.71
N SER A 208 -6.76 11.06 -9.62
CA SER A 208 -6.65 11.63 -10.98
C SER A 208 -6.71 13.15 -10.99
N ALA A 209 -7.47 13.78 -10.09
CA ALA A 209 -7.47 15.22 -9.93
C ALA A 209 -6.10 15.73 -9.43
N PHE A 210 -5.54 15.08 -8.41
CA PHE A 210 -4.23 15.41 -7.86
C PHE A 210 -3.09 15.24 -8.87
N LEU A 211 -3.05 14.09 -9.57
CA LEU A 211 -1.98 13.79 -10.54
C LEU A 211 -2.04 14.64 -11.80
N ARG A 212 -3.20 15.21 -12.14
CA ARG A 212 -3.32 16.17 -13.26
C ARG A 212 -2.72 17.52 -12.92
N GLY A 213 -2.71 17.92 -11.65
CA GLY A 213 -2.33 19.28 -11.27
C GLY A 213 -3.25 20.36 -11.87
N PRO A 214 -2.93 21.65 -11.70
CA PRO A 214 -3.70 22.76 -12.27
C PRO A 214 -3.66 22.83 -13.80
N ASP A 215 -2.64 22.25 -14.45
CA ASP A 215 -2.46 22.24 -15.91
C ASP A 215 -2.57 20.82 -16.47
N LYS A 216 -3.40 20.62 -17.50
CA LYS A 216 -3.65 19.32 -18.15
C LYS A 216 -2.38 18.78 -18.86
N ALA A 217 -1.42 18.26 -18.12
CA ALA A 217 -0.24 17.62 -18.71
C ALA A 217 -0.65 16.36 -19.50
N GLN A 218 -0.19 16.26 -20.75
CA GLN A 218 -0.37 15.06 -21.58
C GLN A 218 0.70 14.03 -21.24
N PHE A 219 0.29 12.88 -20.73
CA PHE A 219 1.19 11.77 -20.42
C PHE A 219 1.38 10.82 -21.60
N GLN A 220 2.62 10.33 -21.80
CA GLN A 220 2.88 9.20 -22.68
C GLN A 220 2.75 7.90 -21.88
N ARG A 221 1.84 7.03 -22.34
CA ARG A 221 1.73 5.65 -21.85
C ARG A 221 2.79 4.79 -22.55
N ARG A 222 3.67 4.16 -21.78
CA ARG A 222 4.60 3.13 -22.29
C ARG A 222 4.26 1.78 -21.66
N THR A 223 3.96 0.80 -22.50
CA THR A 223 3.78 -0.60 -22.08
C THR A 223 5.10 -1.33 -22.31
N MET A 224 5.65 -1.94 -21.26
CA MET A 224 6.87 -2.74 -21.35
C MET A 224 6.53 -4.21 -21.14
N THR A 225 7.02 -5.08 -22.03
CA THR A 225 6.86 -6.53 -21.91
C THR A 225 8.07 -7.09 -21.15
N ILE A 226 7.87 -7.60 -19.94
CA ILE A 226 8.91 -8.25 -19.14
C ILE A 226 8.68 -9.77 -19.16
N GLY A 227 9.30 -10.46 -20.12
CA GLY A 227 9.29 -11.92 -20.23
C GLY A 227 7.93 -12.56 -20.55
N GLU A 228 7.94 -13.88 -20.80
CA GLU A 228 6.75 -14.70 -21.09
C GLU A 228 5.96 -15.04 -19.80
N SER A 229 5.41 -14.03 -19.13
CA SER A 229 4.39 -14.21 -18.10
C SER A 229 3.57 -12.92 -17.99
N PRO A 230 2.24 -12.98 -17.85
CA PRO A 230 1.37 -11.82 -18.01
C PRO A 230 1.37 -10.96 -16.74
N GLY A 231 2.42 -10.16 -16.55
CA GLY A 231 2.45 -9.08 -15.57
C GLY A 231 2.69 -7.77 -16.28
N SER A 232 1.64 -7.00 -16.54
CA SER A 232 1.78 -5.65 -17.11
C SER A 232 2.10 -4.65 -16.00
N THR A 233 3.32 -4.13 -15.98
CA THR A 233 3.68 -2.96 -15.15
C THR A 233 3.40 -1.69 -15.96
N MET A 234 2.60 -0.78 -15.41
CA MET A 234 2.22 0.48 -16.07
C MET A 234 3.09 1.63 -15.59
N CYS A 235 3.87 2.23 -16.51
CA CYS A 235 4.62 3.45 -16.26
C CYS A 235 4.00 4.61 -17.07
N ILE A 236 3.79 5.75 -16.41
CA ILE A 236 3.24 6.97 -17.00
C ILE A 236 4.33 8.04 -16.94
N CYS A 237 4.83 8.47 -18.10
CA CYS A 237 5.89 9.50 -18.20
C CYS A 237 5.33 10.80 -18.81
N PRO A 238 5.87 11.98 -18.44
CA PRO A 238 5.55 13.23 -19.12
C PRO A 238 5.97 13.16 -20.60
N ARG A 239 5.17 13.74 -21.49
CA ARG A 239 5.59 13.96 -22.88
C ARG A 239 6.62 15.09 -22.90
N PRO A 240 7.80 14.95 -23.53
CA PRO A 240 8.65 16.10 -23.79
C PRO A 240 7.83 17.10 -24.60
N MET A 241 7.77 18.36 -24.14
CA MET A 241 7.27 19.44 -24.99
C MET A 241 8.13 19.43 -26.26
N ALA A 242 7.47 19.37 -27.42
CA ALA A 242 8.18 19.56 -28.68
C ALA A 242 8.91 20.90 -28.56
N ALA A 243 10.21 20.90 -28.85
CA ALA A 243 10.93 22.15 -29.07
C ALA A 243 10.25 22.81 -30.27
N ASP A 244 9.36 23.76 -30.00
CA ASP A 244 8.84 24.65 -31.02
C ASP A 244 10.06 25.38 -31.59
N HIS A 245 10.43 25.00 -32.80
CA HIS A 245 11.32 25.77 -33.64
C HIS A 245 10.66 27.13 -33.88
N TYR A 246 11.00 28.12 -33.06
CA TYR A 246 10.80 29.51 -33.41
C TYR A 246 11.84 29.87 -34.49
N PRO A 247 11.43 30.35 -35.67
CA PRO A 247 12.36 30.97 -36.59
C PRO A 247 12.71 32.38 -36.05
N TRP A 248 14.01 32.67 -36.10
CA TRP A 248 14.73 33.92 -35.78
C TRP A 248 15.15 34.12 -34.34
#